data_AF-A0A927L5P9-F1
#
_entry.id   AF-A0A927L5P9-F1
#
_cell.length_a   1.000
_cell.length_b   1.000
_cell.length_c   1.000
_cell.angle_alpha   90.00
_cell.angle_beta   90.00
_cell.angle_gamma   90.00
#
_symmetry.space_group_name_H-M   'P 1'
#
loop_
_entity.id
_entity.type
_entity.pdbx_description
1 polymer ?
#
loop_
_entity_poly.entity_id
_entity_poly.type
_entity_poly.pdbx_seq_one_letter_code
_entity_poly.pdbx_strand_id
1 'polypeptide(L)'
;MAVTQRIAAAVTLAATCAAALAGCGIGEPTTTTGSPGAKKSTEREGRQGGPEEGGAPAPPKTAVRLIGDGSTAYTGVQPHLPRPQRLRPGQRPPQFVVFSWDGAGEDGQRLFSHFREVARANDATMTYFLSGVYMLPEEKRDLYRPPQHSPGRSDIGFNDVRGIKDTVDQLRGAWLEGNEIGTHFNGHFCGPGGGVGEWSVEEWKSEIAQAKAFVKAWRTNTGTKEAEPLPFDYDKELIGARTPCLEGRANFTRAARELGFRYDTSGVRNQVWPAKEDGLWDLSLQLVPVPGRDFETLTMDYNFYVNQSGARAGAPGRREEWGDQFRDGLLAGFERAYEGNRAPLIIGNHFESWNGGVYMRAVEETIETVCGKAEVRCVSFRQLADWLDAQDPKVLDRLRGLGVGQSPKKGWKAFLSAGPAPAPKGVPGAPAAKP
;
A
#
# COMPACT_ATOMS: atom_id res chain seq x y z
N MET A 1 -48.98 13.32 14.82
CA MET A 1 -48.78 11.91 14.42
C MET A 1 -47.74 11.90 13.32
N ALA A 2 -46.60 11.29 13.60
CA ALA A 2 -45.45 11.21 12.71
C ALA A 2 -45.61 10.02 11.75
N VAL A 3 -45.19 10.18 10.50
CA VAL A 3 -44.85 9.05 9.62
C VAL A 3 -43.52 9.39 8.96
N THR A 4 -42.45 8.89 9.58
CA THR A 4 -41.09 8.85 9.05
C THR A 4 -40.96 7.60 8.17
N GLN A 5 -40.90 7.79 6.85
CA GLN A 5 -40.52 6.70 5.93
C GLN A 5 -39.00 6.55 5.95
N ARG A 6 -38.54 5.42 6.52
CA ARG A 6 -37.15 4.96 6.42
C ARG A 6 -37.00 4.21 5.09
N ILE A 7 -36.22 4.76 4.17
CA ILE A 7 -35.75 4.04 2.98
C ILE A 7 -34.57 3.18 3.45
N ALA A 8 -34.76 1.87 3.52
CA ALA A 8 -33.69 0.91 3.71
C ALA A 8 -33.11 0.57 2.33
N ALA A 9 -31.90 1.02 2.04
CA ALA A 9 -31.12 0.52 0.91
C ALA A 9 -30.59 -0.88 1.28
N ALA A 10 -31.05 -1.89 0.55
CA ALA A 10 -30.54 -3.25 0.67
C ALA A 10 -29.16 -3.33 0.02
N VAL A 11 -28.12 -3.53 0.81
CA VAL A 11 -26.78 -3.87 0.33
C VAL A 11 -26.73 -5.39 0.20
N THR A 12 -26.87 -5.90 -1.02
CA THR A 12 -26.59 -7.31 -1.31
C THR A 12 -25.09 -7.52 -1.49
N LEU A 13 -24.40 -7.91 -0.41
CA LEU A 13 -23.09 -8.54 -0.49
C LEU A 13 -23.27 -10.00 -0.92
N ALA A 14 -23.18 -10.26 -2.22
CA ALA A 14 -23.00 -11.61 -2.74
C ALA A 14 -21.50 -11.83 -3.01
N ALA A 15 -20.75 -12.20 -1.97
CA ALA A 15 -19.39 -12.70 -2.14
C ALA A 15 -19.48 -14.17 -2.56
N THR A 16 -19.38 -14.43 -3.86
CA THR A 16 -19.16 -15.78 -4.39
C THR A 16 -17.71 -15.86 -4.87
N CYS A 17 -16.83 -16.36 -4.00
CA CYS A 17 -15.43 -16.61 -4.34
C CYS A 17 -15.34 -17.90 -5.16
N ALA A 18 -15.21 -17.77 -6.48
CA ALA A 18 -14.70 -18.85 -7.33
C ALA A 18 -13.17 -18.71 -7.37
N ALA A 19 -12.46 -19.60 -6.68
CA ALA A 19 -11.01 -19.71 -6.78
C ALA A 19 -10.64 -20.25 -8.18
N ALA A 20 -10.01 -19.42 -9.01
CA ALA A 20 -9.42 -19.83 -10.27
C ALA A 20 -7.90 -19.88 -10.11
N LEU A 21 -7.36 -21.09 -9.87
CA LEU A 21 -5.93 -21.37 -9.97
C LEU A 21 -5.56 -21.44 -11.45
N ALA A 22 -4.77 -20.47 -11.94
CA ALA A 22 -4.16 -20.53 -13.26
C ALA A 22 -2.66 -20.78 -13.10
N GLY A 23 -2.27 -22.06 -13.18
CA GLY A 23 -0.88 -22.47 -13.37
C GLY A 23 -0.60 -22.78 -14.84
N CYS A 24 0.53 -22.29 -15.35
CA CYS A 24 1.31 -22.76 -16.53
C CYS A 24 2.61 -21.94 -16.49
N GLY A 25 3.82 -22.45 -16.66
CA GLY A 25 4.28 -23.60 -17.43
C GLY A 25 5.52 -23.13 -18.22
N ILE A 26 6.64 -23.78 -17.97
CA ILE A 26 8.02 -23.38 -18.25
C ILE A 26 8.36 -23.53 -19.76
N GLY A 27 9.16 -22.61 -20.31
CA GLY A 27 9.77 -22.75 -21.64
C GLY A 27 11.16 -22.11 -21.67
N GLU A 28 12.18 -22.93 -21.93
CA GLU A 28 13.61 -22.59 -21.97
C GLU A 28 14.20 -23.05 -23.35
N PRO A 29 15.48 -22.83 -23.70
CA PRO A 29 16.03 -21.62 -24.32
C PRO A 29 16.71 -21.88 -25.69
N THR A 30 17.18 -20.82 -26.37
CA THR A 30 18.21 -20.94 -27.41
C THR A 30 19.36 -19.96 -27.20
N THR A 31 20.55 -20.55 -27.14
CA THR A 31 21.91 -20.01 -27.04
C THR A 31 22.38 -19.26 -28.30
N THR A 32 23.33 -18.31 -28.15
CA THR A 32 24.65 -18.35 -28.81
C THR A 32 25.59 -17.23 -28.33
N THR A 33 26.65 -17.65 -27.62
CA THR A 33 28.08 -17.31 -27.76
C THR A 33 28.57 -15.92 -28.21
N GLY A 34 29.51 -15.36 -27.43
CA GLY A 34 30.54 -14.44 -27.94
C GLY A 34 31.30 -13.64 -26.86
N SER A 35 32.48 -14.13 -26.46
CA SER A 35 33.56 -13.39 -25.78
C SER A 35 34.86 -13.71 -26.55
N PRO A 36 36.05 -13.10 -26.32
CA PRO A 36 36.44 -12.10 -25.31
C PRO A 36 37.38 -10.98 -25.87
N GLY A 37 37.83 -10.04 -25.03
CA GLY A 37 38.94 -9.14 -25.38
C GLY A 37 39.40 -8.25 -24.23
N ALA A 38 40.65 -8.45 -23.79
CA ALA A 38 41.24 -7.86 -22.60
C ALA A 38 42.34 -6.82 -22.92
N LYS A 39 42.62 -5.98 -21.90
CA LYS A 39 43.89 -5.31 -21.52
C LYS A 39 44.12 -3.83 -21.90
N LYS A 40 44.39 -3.07 -20.81
CA LYS A 40 45.50 -2.11 -20.55
C LYS A 40 45.56 -0.87 -21.45
N SER A 41 45.96 0.33 -21.03
CA SER A 41 46.56 0.93 -19.82
C SER A 41 46.81 2.40 -20.19
N THR A 42 46.84 3.34 -19.24
CA THR A 42 47.95 4.31 -19.07
C THR A 42 47.66 5.26 -17.93
N GLU A 43 48.62 5.34 -17.00
CA GLU A 43 48.79 6.41 -16.03
C GLU A 43 49.27 7.70 -16.71
N ARG A 44 48.91 8.86 -16.15
CA ARG A 44 49.84 9.99 -16.08
C ARG A 44 49.53 10.89 -14.89
N GLU A 45 50.62 11.25 -14.21
CA GLU A 45 50.75 11.98 -12.95
C GLU A 45 50.26 13.43 -12.99
N GLY A 46 49.80 13.89 -11.82
CA GLY A 46 50.48 14.95 -11.08
C GLY A 46 50.17 16.41 -11.42
N ARG A 47 49.35 17.06 -10.58
CA ARG A 47 49.64 18.43 -10.12
C ARG A 47 48.99 18.73 -8.75
N GLN A 48 49.85 18.98 -7.76
CA GLN A 48 49.61 19.71 -6.51
C GLN A 48 48.99 21.10 -6.84
N GLY A 49 48.19 21.79 -6.05
CA GLY A 49 47.91 21.82 -4.61
C GLY A 49 47.56 23.29 -4.33
N GLY A 50 46.38 23.57 -3.76
CA GLY A 50 45.89 24.92 -3.45
C GLY A 50 44.84 24.85 -2.33
N PRO A 51 44.74 25.88 -1.47
CA PRO A 51 44.43 25.73 -0.06
C PRO A 51 42.95 25.47 0.25
N GLU A 52 42.73 24.75 1.35
CA GLU A 52 41.46 24.43 1.98
C GLU A 52 40.62 25.68 2.29
N GLU A 53 39.43 25.75 1.72
CA GLU A 53 38.30 26.49 2.32
C GLU A 53 37.31 25.48 2.89
N GLY A 54 36.96 25.68 4.16
CA GLY A 54 36.17 24.78 4.98
C GLY A 54 34.81 24.45 4.37
N GLY A 55 34.72 23.27 3.75
CA GLY A 55 33.46 22.62 3.46
C GLY A 55 32.89 22.02 4.74
N ALA A 56 31.63 22.33 5.06
CA ALA A 56 30.87 21.64 6.08
C ALA A 56 31.03 20.11 5.92
N PRO A 57 31.15 19.32 7.01
CA PRO A 57 31.34 17.90 6.89
C PRO A 57 30.21 17.30 6.05
N ALA A 58 30.58 16.55 5.02
CA ALA A 58 29.63 15.72 4.30
C ALA A 58 28.84 14.88 5.32
N PRO A 59 27.52 14.74 5.17
CA PRO A 59 26.74 13.92 6.08
C PRO A 59 27.38 12.53 6.16
N PRO A 60 27.53 11.94 7.36
CA PRO A 60 28.17 10.65 7.50
C PRO A 60 27.45 9.68 6.56
N LYS A 61 28.21 9.03 5.66
CA LYS A 61 27.72 7.90 4.88
C LYS A 61 27.08 6.95 5.89
N THR A 62 25.75 6.83 5.88
CA THR A 62 25.05 5.96 6.82
C THR A 62 25.65 4.57 6.66
N ALA A 63 26.35 4.09 7.68
CA ALA A 63 27.03 2.81 7.59
C ALA A 63 25.96 1.74 7.38
N VAL A 64 25.99 1.08 6.22
CA VAL A 64 25.11 -0.05 5.91
C VAL A 64 25.39 -1.12 6.97
N ARG A 65 24.39 -1.40 7.82
CA ARG A 65 24.50 -2.42 8.86
C ARG A 65 23.60 -3.59 8.51
N LEU A 66 24.21 -4.70 8.08
CA LEU A 66 23.50 -5.95 7.82
C LEU A 66 22.73 -6.40 9.08
N ILE A 67 21.55 -6.98 8.87
CA ILE A 67 20.68 -7.52 9.91
C ILE A 67 20.56 -9.03 9.69
N GLY A 68 20.67 -9.81 10.76
CA GLY A 68 20.50 -11.27 10.69
C GLY A 68 21.47 -11.93 9.72
N ASP A 69 20.95 -12.65 8.74
CA ASP A 69 21.72 -13.38 7.72
C ASP A 69 22.22 -12.49 6.56
N GLY A 70 21.96 -11.18 6.62
CA GLY A 70 22.30 -10.22 5.57
C GLY A 70 21.22 -10.05 4.51
N SER A 71 20.07 -10.71 4.60
CA SER A 71 18.93 -10.50 3.70
C SER A 71 18.39 -9.06 3.75
N THR A 72 18.48 -8.44 4.92
CA THR A 72 18.08 -7.05 5.17
C THR A 72 19.22 -6.25 5.79
N ALA A 73 19.15 -4.93 5.69
CA ALA A 73 20.13 -4.03 6.28
C ALA A 73 19.46 -2.75 6.78
N TYR A 74 20.01 -2.17 7.84
CA TYR A 74 19.71 -0.82 8.25
C TYR A 74 20.56 0.15 7.42
N THR A 75 19.90 1.00 6.63
CA THR A 75 20.55 2.03 5.79
C THR A 75 20.19 3.47 6.18
N GLY A 76 19.34 3.64 7.20
CA GLY A 76 18.87 4.93 7.69
C GLY A 76 17.36 5.09 7.57
N VAL A 77 16.90 6.34 7.56
CA VAL A 77 15.50 6.69 7.28
C VAL A 77 15.23 6.47 5.80
N GLN A 78 14.03 5.99 5.48
CA GLN A 78 13.59 5.84 4.10
C GLN A 78 13.75 7.15 3.31
N PRO A 79 14.42 7.12 2.14
CA PRO A 79 14.52 8.29 1.28
C PRO A 79 13.14 8.68 0.73
N HIS A 80 13.00 9.94 0.28
CA HIS A 80 11.76 10.47 -0.31
C HIS A 80 10.51 10.37 0.58
N LEU A 81 10.66 10.13 1.90
CA LEU A 81 9.55 10.18 2.85
C LEU A 81 9.28 11.64 3.28
N PRO A 82 8.17 12.27 2.86
CA PRO A 82 7.89 13.65 3.20
C PRO A 82 7.54 13.80 4.69
N ARG A 83 7.98 14.90 5.30
CA ARG A 83 7.57 15.22 6.68
C ARG A 83 6.08 15.57 6.70
N PRO A 84 5.26 14.95 7.57
CA PRO A 84 3.84 15.24 7.64
C PRO A 84 3.60 16.67 8.14
N GLN A 85 2.68 17.38 7.48
CA GLN A 85 2.35 18.77 7.79
C GLN A 85 0.94 18.88 8.39
N ARG A 86 0.84 19.57 9.53
CA ARG A 86 -0.44 19.95 10.12
C ARG A 86 -1.20 20.93 9.24
N LEU A 87 -2.51 20.78 9.15
CA LEU A 87 -3.38 21.79 8.56
C LEU A 87 -3.31 23.09 9.35
N ARG A 88 -3.13 24.19 8.64
CA ARG A 88 -3.30 25.53 9.21
C ARG A 88 -4.79 25.79 9.48
N PRO A 89 -5.14 26.66 10.45
CA PRO A 89 -6.54 27.03 10.69
C PRO A 89 -7.23 27.51 9.41
N GLY A 90 -8.37 26.89 9.06
CA GLY A 90 -9.13 27.20 7.85
C GLY A 90 -8.54 26.70 6.53
N GLN A 91 -7.41 25.97 6.55
CA GLN A 91 -6.82 25.39 5.35
C GLN A 91 -7.65 24.19 4.86
N ARG A 92 -8.02 24.19 3.57
CA ARG A 92 -8.64 23.03 2.91
C ARG A 92 -7.67 21.83 2.95
N PRO A 93 -8.12 20.62 3.32
CA PRO A 93 -7.28 19.44 3.25
C PRO A 93 -6.84 19.13 1.81
N PRO A 94 -5.62 18.62 1.59
CA PRO A 94 -5.27 18.05 0.29
C PRO A 94 -6.17 16.85 0.00
N GLN A 95 -6.36 16.54 -1.28
CA GLN A 95 -6.99 15.29 -1.69
C GLN A 95 -5.94 14.18 -1.70
N PHE A 96 -6.09 13.20 -0.83
CA PHE A 96 -5.24 12.01 -0.85
C PHE A 96 -5.81 10.97 -1.80
N VAL A 97 -4.94 10.35 -2.59
CA VAL A 97 -5.23 9.13 -3.35
C VAL A 97 -4.16 8.12 -2.99
N VAL A 98 -4.57 6.91 -2.60
CA VAL A 98 -3.66 5.86 -2.12
C VAL A 98 -3.82 4.65 -3.03
N PHE A 99 -2.79 4.37 -3.82
CA PHE A 99 -2.74 3.18 -4.68
C PHE A 99 -1.98 2.06 -3.98
N SER A 100 -2.51 0.84 -4.08
CA SER A 100 -1.90 -0.33 -3.46
C SER A 100 -2.01 -1.58 -4.30
N TRP A 101 -1.08 -2.51 -4.07
CA TRP A 101 -0.90 -3.75 -4.83
C TRP A 101 -0.84 -4.94 -3.87
N ASP A 102 -1.84 -5.80 -3.94
CA ASP A 102 -1.93 -7.03 -3.14
C ASP A 102 -1.14 -8.16 -3.82
N GLY A 103 -0.40 -8.93 -3.02
CA GLY A 103 0.48 -9.97 -3.55
C GLY A 103 1.63 -9.40 -4.38
N ALA A 104 2.29 -8.34 -3.92
CA ALA A 104 3.29 -7.63 -4.70
C ALA A 104 4.60 -8.44 -4.91
N GLY A 105 4.62 -9.31 -5.92
CA GLY A 105 5.80 -9.99 -6.47
C GLY A 105 6.10 -9.53 -7.90
N GLU A 106 7.34 -9.73 -8.36
CA GLU A 106 7.69 -9.54 -9.77
C GLU A 106 7.69 -10.90 -10.47
N ASP A 107 6.92 -11.01 -11.55
CA ASP A 107 6.84 -12.18 -12.41
C ASP A 107 7.16 -11.82 -13.88
N GLY A 108 6.93 -12.75 -14.81
CA GLY A 108 7.14 -12.53 -16.24
C GLY A 108 6.31 -11.42 -16.87
N GLN A 109 5.23 -10.97 -16.22
CA GLN A 109 4.39 -9.85 -16.69
C GLN A 109 4.99 -8.49 -16.35
N ARG A 110 5.93 -8.45 -15.40
CA ARG A 110 6.70 -7.24 -15.01
C ARG A 110 5.85 -6.07 -14.53
N LEU A 111 4.71 -6.37 -13.90
CA LEU A 111 3.78 -5.34 -13.44
C LEU A 111 4.31 -4.54 -12.24
N PHE A 112 5.13 -5.14 -11.36
CA PHE A 112 5.72 -4.40 -10.25
C PHE A 112 6.76 -3.40 -10.77
N SER A 113 7.67 -3.81 -11.65
CA SER A 113 8.60 -2.85 -12.28
C SER A 113 7.89 -1.76 -13.09
N HIS A 114 6.83 -2.11 -13.84
CA HIS A 114 6.00 -1.14 -14.58
C HIS A 114 5.36 -0.09 -13.67
N PHE A 115 4.65 -0.49 -12.61
CA PHE A 115 3.95 0.48 -11.76
C PHE A 115 4.89 1.31 -10.89
N ARG A 116 6.12 0.85 -10.64
CA ARG A 116 7.17 1.73 -10.10
C ARG A 116 7.57 2.82 -11.10
N GLU A 117 7.69 2.51 -12.39
CA GLU A 117 7.94 3.50 -13.45
C GLU A 117 6.81 4.53 -13.53
N VAL A 118 5.56 4.06 -13.57
CA VAL A 118 4.36 4.92 -13.57
C VAL A 118 4.34 5.82 -12.33
N ALA A 119 4.64 5.28 -11.15
CA ALA A 119 4.68 6.06 -9.90
C ALA A 119 5.71 7.20 -9.97
N ARG A 120 6.95 6.89 -10.41
CA ARG A 120 8.02 7.89 -10.56
C ARG A 120 7.66 8.97 -11.59
N ALA A 121 7.04 8.59 -12.70
CA ALA A 121 6.65 9.54 -13.75
C ALA A 121 5.57 10.53 -13.28
N ASN A 122 4.80 10.17 -12.25
CA ASN A 122 3.64 10.93 -11.78
C ASN A 122 3.79 11.49 -10.35
N ASP A 123 5.02 11.55 -9.80
CA ASP A 123 5.31 11.99 -8.42
C ASP A 123 4.41 11.30 -7.38
N ALA A 124 4.17 10.00 -7.58
CA ALA A 124 3.34 9.18 -6.72
C ALA A 124 4.20 8.23 -5.90
N THR A 125 3.75 7.94 -4.69
CA THR A 125 4.21 6.77 -3.93
C THR A 125 3.04 5.83 -3.68
N MET A 126 3.32 4.54 -3.66
CA MET A 126 2.35 3.46 -3.55
C MET A 126 2.70 2.55 -2.38
N THR A 127 1.76 1.66 -2.03
CA THR A 127 2.00 0.59 -1.05
C THR A 127 1.93 -0.77 -1.73
N TYR A 128 3.02 -1.54 -1.62
CA TYR A 128 3.13 -2.89 -2.15
C TYR A 128 2.94 -3.88 -0.98
N PHE A 129 1.79 -4.53 -0.92
CA PHE A 129 1.50 -5.54 0.10
C PHE A 129 2.09 -6.88 -0.36
N LEU A 130 3.32 -7.15 0.08
CA LEU A 130 4.07 -8.35 -0.28
C LEU A 130 3.45 -9.59 0.36
N SER A 131 3.24 -10.65 -0.43
CA SER A 131 3.01 -11.98 0.10
C SER A 131 4.35 -12.65 0.45
N GLY A 132 4.54 -13.06 1.70
CA GLY A 132 5.82 -13.57 2.20
C GLY A 132 6.31 -14.84 1.50
N VAL A 133 5.39 -15.68 1.01
CA VAL A 133 5.72 -16.88 0.23
C VAL A 133 6.44 -16.59 -1.08
N TYR A 134 6.34 -15.37 -1.60
CA TYR A 134 7.11 -14.92 -2.78
C TYR A 134 8.58 -14.68 -2.49
N MET A 135 8.99 -14.78 -1.22
CA MET A 135 10.38 -14.72 -0.75
C MET A 135 10.92 -16.10 -0.32
N LEU A 136 10.17 -17.18 -0.62
CA LEU A 136 10.50 -18.55 -0.27
C LEU A 136 10.53 -19.42 -1.54
N PRO A 137 11.66 -20.09 -1.85
CA PRO A 137 11.71 -21.02 -2.98
C PRO A 137 10.77 -22.19 -2.79
N GLU A 138 10.14 -22.67 -3.86
CA GLU A 138 9.23 -23.82 -3.81
C GLU A 138 9.88 -25.07 -3.17
N GLU A 139 11.18 -25.30 -3.40
CA GLU A 139 11.91 -26.43 -2.81
C GLU A 139 12.04 -26.35 -1.28
N LYS A 140 11.79 -25.17 -0.72
CA LYS A 140 11.79 -24.89 0.73
C LYS A 140 10.39 -24.61 1.28
N ARG A 141 9.32 -24.88 0.52
CA ARG A 141 7.94 -24.60 0.94
C ARG A 141 7.58 -25.16 2.32
N ASP A 142 8.15 -26.30 2.73
CA ASP A 142 7.86 -26.93 4.04
C ASP A 142 8.34 -26.11 5.25
N LEU A 143 9.10 -25.03 5.02
CA LEU A 143 9.40 -24.01 6.02
C LEU A 143 8.16 -23.16 6.35
N TYR A 144 7.23 -23.01 5.41
CA TYR A 144 5.94 -22.40 5.67
C TYR A 144 5.01 -23.38 6.39
N ARG A 145 4.53 -22.95 7.55
CA ARG A 145 3.61 -23.67 8.43
C ARG A 145 2.32 -22.87 8.51
N PRO A 146 1.48 -22.90 7.46
CA PRO A 146 0.22 -22.16 7.44
C PRO A 146 -0.69 -22.59 8.59
N PRO A 147 -1.36 -21.66 9.29
CA PRO A 147 -2.40 -22.02 10.23
C PRO A 147 -3.44 -22.94 9.61
N GLN A 148 -3.90 -23.94 10.38
CA GLN A 148 -4.98 -24.88 9.99
C GLN A 148 -4.73 -25.69 8.71
N HIS A 149 -3.49 -25.74 8.22
CA HIS A 149 -3.12 -26.37 6.96
C HIS A 149 -1.82 -27.16 7.08
N SER A 150 -1.60 -28.10 6.16
CA SER A 150 -0.35 -28.86 6.10
C SER A 150 0.85 -27.95 5.74
N PRO A 151 2.07 -28.25 6.24
CA PRO A 151 3.28 -27.55 5.84
C PRO A 151 3.43 -27.43 4.32
N GLY A 152 3.90 -26.27 3.86
CA GLY A 152 4.14 -26.02 2.43
C GLY A 152 2.90 -25.81 1.57
N ARG A 153 1.68 -25.75 2.15
CA ARG A 153 0.48 -25.35 1.40
C ARG A 153 0.47 -23.83 1.18
N SER A 154 0.08 -23.39 -0.02
CA SER A 154 -0.17 -21.99 -0.38
C SER A 154 -1.16 -21.98 -1.55
N ASP A 155 -2.23 -21.18 -1.48
CA ASP A 155 -3.20 -21.05 -2.57
C ASP A 155 -2.70 -20.10 -3.68
N ILE A 156 -1.62 -19.36 -3.42
CA ILE A 156 -0.94 -18.46 -4.38
C ILE A 156 0.45 -18.98 -4.79
N GLY A 157 0.78 -20.22 -4.42
CA GLY A 157 2.06 -20.83 -4.77
C GLY A 157 3.27 -20.22 -4.06
N PHE A 158 4.44 -20.45 -4.66
CA PHE A 158 5.76 -20.00 -4.23
C PHE A 158 6.55 -19.53 -5.47
N ASN A 159 7.66 -18.83 -5.25
CA ASN A 159 8.55 -18.43 -6.34
C ASN A 159 9.71 -19.40 -6.53
N ASP A 160 10.37 -19.32 -7.68
CA ASP A 160 11.71 -19.86 -7.87
C ASP A 160 12.78 -18.83 -7.41
N VAL A 161 14.06 -19.24 -7.42
CA VAL A 161 15.17 -18.36 -7.02
C VAL A 161 15.27 -17.10 -7.90
N ARG A 162 14.86 -17.17 -9.17
CA ARG A 162 14.92 -16.03 -10.09
C ARG A 162 13.82 -15.02 -9.76
N GLY A 163 12.57 -15.46 -9.63
CA GLY A 163 11.43 -14.62 -9.24
C GLY A 163 11.65 -13.96 -7.88
N ILE A 164 12.31 -14.64 -6.93
CA ILE A 164 12.68 -14.03 -5.64
C ILE A 164 13.68 -12.89 -5.85
N LYS A 165 14.71 -13.06 -6.69
CA LYS A 165 15.69 -12.00 -6.99
C LYS A 165 15.03 -10.82 -7.69
N ASP A 166 14.21 -11.09 -8.71
CA ASP A 166 13.50 -10.06 -9.46
C ASP A 166 12.56 -9.28 -8.52
N THR A 167 11.86 -9.97 -7.61
CA THR A 167 11.03 -9.36 -6.55
C THR A 167 11.87 -8.53 -5.58
N VAL A 168 13.02 -9.04 -5.10
CA VAL A 168 13.95 -8.30 -4.22
C VAL A 168 14.41 -6.99 -4.86
N ASP A 169 14.73 -7.01 -6.15
CA ASP A 169 15.17 -5.82 -6.88
C ASP A 169 14.05 -4.78 -6.96
N GLN A 170 12.80 -5.23 -7.16
CA GLN A 170 11.64 -4.33 -7.12
C GLN A 170 11.35 -3.79 -5.72
N LEU A 171 11.44 -4.61 -4.67
CA LEU A 171 11.25 -4.18 -3.28
C LEU A 171 12.33 -3.17 -2.85
N ARG A 172 13.60 -3.43 -3.18
CA ARG A 172 14.71 -2.49 -2.91
C ARG A 172 14.43 -1.15 -3.57
N GLY A 173 14.13 -1.18 -4.86
CA GLY A 173 13.90 0.02 -5.63
C GLY A 173 12.66 0.80 -5.16
N ALA A 174 11.56 0.10 -4.88
CA ALA A 174 10.34 0.69 -4.33
C ALA A 174 10.62 1.42 -3.01
N TRP A 175 11.35 0.79 -2.08
CA TRP A 175 11.69 1.42 -0.81
C TRP A 175 12.59 2.65 -0.99
N LEU A 176 13.59 2.56 -1.88
CA LEU A 176 14.48 3.68 -2.21
C LEU A 176 13.77 4.84 -2.92
N GLU A 177 12.60 4.60 -3.48
CA GLU A 177 11.74 5.60 -4.13
C GLU A 177 10.70 6.22 -3.16
N GLY A 178 10.68 5.79 -1.89
CA GLY A 178 9.73 6.28 -0.89
C GLY A 178 8.40 5.53 -0.84
N ASN A 179 8.26 4.43 -1.59
CA ASN A 179 7.08 3.55 -1.54
C ASN A 179 7.09 2.69 -0.28
N GLU A 180 5.91 2.28 0.17
CA GLU A 180 5.77 1.42 1.34
C GLU A 180 5.75 -0.06 0.96
N ILE A 181 6.39 -0.90 1.77
CA ILE A 181 6.27 -2.36 1.70
C ILE A 181 5.42 -2.83 2.88
N GLY A 182 4.14 -3.12 2.64
CA GLY A 182 3.25 -3.75 3.60
C GLY A 182 3.27 -5.27 3.47
N THR A 183 2.30 -5.97 4.08
CA THR A 183 2.11 -7.41 3.86
C THR A 183 0.70 -7.76 3.40
N HIS A 184 0.62 -8.71 2.49
CA HIS A 184 -0.58 -9.47 2.17
C HIS A 184 -0.48 -10.92 2.69
N PHE A 185 0.29 -11.09 3.78
CA PHE A 185 0.50 -12.33 4.51
C PHE A 185 1.13 -13.42 3.64
N ASN A 186 0.82 -14.70 3.85
CA ASN A 186 1.49 -15.80 3.16
C ASN A 186 0.52 -16.54 2.24
N GLY A 187 -0.03 -17.68 2.66
CA GLY A 187 -0.66 -18.66 1.76
C GLY A 187 -2.03 -18.29 1.18
N HIS A 188 -2.59 -17.12 1.54
CA HIS A 188 -3.80 -16.56 0.95
C HIS A 188 -5.04 -17.49 0.95
N PHE A 189 -5.35 -18.11 2.09
CA PHE A 189 -6.48 -19.03 2.23
C PHE A 189 -7.79 -18.28 2.49
N CYS A 190 -8.78 -18.47 1.63
CA CYS A 190 -10.07 -17.78 1.74
C CYS A 190 -11.24 -18.73 1.94
N GLY A 191 -12.30 -18.25 2.57
CA GLY A 191 -13.52 -19.00 2.78
C GLY A 191 -13.42 -20.05 3.90
N PRO A 192 -14.43 -20.93 4.02
CA PRO A 192 -14.52 -21.87 5.12
C PRO A 192 -13.49 -23.00 5.02
N GLY A 193 -13.14 -23.61 6.16
CA GLY A 193 -12.27 -24.78 6.20
C GLY A 193 -10.79 -24.44 6.30
N GLY A 194 -10.46 -23.50 7.19
CA GLY A 194 -9.10 -23.07 7.47
C GLY A 194 -8.71 -21.72 6.83
N GLY A 195 -9.63 -21.04 6.15
CA GLY A 195 -9.37 -19.71 5.61
C GLY A 195 -9.12 -18.66 6.69
N VAL A 196 -8.54 -17.52 6.28
CA VAL A 196 -8.11 -16.46 7.21
C VAL A 196 -9.24 -15.88 8.07
N GLY A 197 -10.50 -16.05 7.64
CA GLY A 197 -11.69 -15.73 8.42
C GLY A 197 -11.85 -16.52 9.73
N GLU A 198 -11.25 -17.71 9.83
CA GLU A 198 -11.40 -18.64 10.96
C GLU A 198 -10.20 -18.60 11.92
N TRP A 199 -9.14 -17.84 11.57
CA TRP A 199 -7.92 -17.80 12.36
C TRP A 199 -8.07 -17.04 13.67
N SER A 200 -7.49 -17.62 14.72
CA SER A 200 -7.30 -17.00 16.02
C SER A 200 -6.26 -15.88 16.00
N VAL A 201 -6.21 -15.08 17.07
CA VAL A 201 -5.20 -14.02 17.24
C VAL A 201 -3.78 -14.57 17.20
N GLU A 202 -3.52 -15.74 17.81
CA GLU A 202 -2.19 -16.35 17.82
C GLU A 202 -1.80 -16.91 16.45
N GLU A 203 -2.76 -17.41 15.67
CA GLU A 203 -2.52 -17.83 14.29
C GLU A 203 -2.17 -16.63 13.39
N TRP A 204 -2.85 -15.50 13.56
CA TRP A 204 -2.47 -14.25 12.89
C TRP A 204 -1.06 -13.78 13.26
N LYS A 205 -0.68 -13.86 14.55
CA LYS A 205 0.70 -13.54 14.98
C LYS A 205 1.72 -14.47 14.35
N SER A 206 1.42 -15.77 14.29
CA SER A 206 2.26 -16.77 13.62
C SER A 206 2.43 -16.46 12.13
N GLU A 207 1.34 -16.14 11.43
CA GLU A 207 1.38 -15.77 10.01
C GLU A 207 2.26 -14.54 9.76
N ILE A 208 2.10 -13.48 10.57
CA ILE A 208 2.92 -12.25 10.47
C ILE A 208 4.39 -12.55 10.75
N ALA A 209 4.67 -13.39 11.76
CA ALA A 209 6.04 -13.79 12.10
C ALA A 209 6.70 -14.54 10.93
N GLN A 210 5.96 -15.44 10.27
CA GLN A 210 6.45 -16.18 9.10
C GLN A 210 6.68 -15.26 7.89
N ALA A 211 5.76 -14.33 7.61
CA ALA A 211 5.93 -13.34 6.54
C ALA A 211 7.20 -12.51 6.74
N LYS A 212 7.43 -12.04 7.98
CA LYS A 212 8.67 -11.33 8.35
C LYS A 212 9.90 -12.22 8.20
N ALA A 213 9.81 -13.49 8.61
CA ALA A 213 10.92 -14.43 8.53
C ALA A 213 11.38 -14.67 7.09
N PHE A 214 10.46 -14.82 6.13
CA PHE A 214 10.83 -15.04 4.73
C PHE A 214 11.54 -13.84 4.11
N VAL A 215 11.06 -12.61 4.37
CA VAL A 215 11.75 -11.39 3.94
C VAL A 215 13.12 -11.25 4.61
N LYS A 216 13.22 -11.58 5.89
CA LYS A 216 14.47 -11.45 6.67
C LYS A 216 15.47 -12.59 6.44
N ALA A 217 15.13 -13.61 5.67
CA ALA A 217 15.98 -14.77 5.40
C ALA A 217 16.03 -15.16 3.91
N TRP A 218 15.60 -14.28 3.00
CA TRP A 218 15.47 -14.60 1.59
C TRP A 218 16.81 -15.07 0.99
N ARG A 219 17.95 -14.51 1.37
CA ARG A 219 19.27 -14.95 0.88
C ARG A 219 19.63 -16.35 1.35
N THR A 220 19.36 -16.67 2.60
CA THR A 220 19.54 -18.04 3.13
C THR A 220 18.61 -19.01 2.41
N ASN A 221 17.38 -18.59 2.13
CA ASN A 221 16.40 -19.41 1.44
C ASN A 221 16.83 -19.68 -0.01
N THR A 222 17.34 -18.70 -0.74
CA THR A 222 17.77 -18.83 -2.14
C THR A 222 19.21 -19.31 -2.34
N GLY A 223 20.04 -19.30 -1.29
CA GLY A 223 21.47 -19.58 -1.40
C GLY A 223 22.30 -18.44 -2.01
N THR A 224 21.76 -17.22 -2.10
CA THR A 224 22.39 -16.09 -2.80
C THR A 224 23.12 -15.15 -1.84
N LYS A 225 24.20 -15.65 -1.22
CA LYS A 225 24.91 -14.94 -0.15
C LYS A 225 25.48 -13.57 -0.56
N GLU A 226 25.93 -13.44 -1.80
CA GLU A 226 26.58 -12.23 -2.35
C GLU A 226 25.61 -11.18 -2.92
N ALA A 227 24.30 -11.45 -2.94
CA ALA A 227 23.34 -10.47 -3.44
C ALA A 227 23.31 -9.21 -2.55
N GLU A 228 22.78 -8.09 -3.01
CA GLU A 228 22.62 -6.90 -2.15
C GLU A 228 21.49 -7.10 -1.12
N PRO A 229 21.50 -6.44 0.05
CA PRO A 229 20.44 -6.61 1.04
C PRO A 229 19.22 -5.79 0.65
N LEU A 230 18.05 -6.13 1.16
CA LEU A 230 16.95 -5.17 1.20
C LEU A 230 17.36 -4.03 2.15
N PRO A 231 17.22 -2.75 1.75
CA PRO A 231 17.82 -1.62 2.46
C PRO A 231 17.02 -1.19 3.71
N PHE A 232 16.22 -2.09 4.27
CA PHE A 232 15.33 -1.81 5.38
C PHE A 232 15.24 -2.94 6.40
N ASP A 233 14.92 -2.58 7.65
CA ASP A 233 14.52 -3.51 8.69
C ASP A 233 13.01 -3.77 8.63
N TYR A 234 12.61 -4.95 8.17
CA TYR A 234 11.19 -5.28 8.03
C TYR A 234 10.46 -5.46 9.37
N ASP A 235 11.17 -5.61 10.50
CA ASP A 235 10.52 -5.53 11.83
C ASP A 235 10.04 -4.12 12.15
N LYS A 236 10.62 -3.09 11.51
CA LYS A 236 10.28 -1.67 11.69
C LYS A 236 9.41 -1.13 10.57
N GLU A 237 9.68 -1.53 9.33
CA GLU A 237 8.99 -1.00 8.16
C GLU A 237 7.62 -1.67 7.93
N LEU A 238 7.41 -2.90 8.41
CA LEU A 238 6.09 -3.54 8.33
C LEU A 238 5.13 -2.94 9.37
N ILE A 239 4.38 -1.92 8.96
CA ILE A 239 3.47 -1.16 9.83
C ILE A 239 1.98 -1.31 9.47
N GLY A 240 1.65 -2.08 8.43
CA GLY A 240 0.29 -2.21 7.93
C GLY A 240 0.10 -3.40 7.00
N ALA A 241 -1.16 -3.79 6.80
CA ALA A 241 -1.53 -4.94 5.99
C ALA A 241 -2.95 -4.82 5.41
N ARG A 242 -3.20 -5.67 4.41
CA ARG A 242 -4.54 -6.07 3.96
C ARG A 242 -4.69 -7.58 4.09
N THR A 243 -5.74 -8.07 4.73
CA THR A 243 -5.97 -9.51 4.86
C THR A 243 -6.41 -10.13 3.53
N PRO A 244 -6.03 -11.40 3.27
CA PRO A 244 -6.50 -12.13 2.10
C PRO A 244 -8.02 -12.13 2.02
N CYS A 245 -8.55 -11.87 0.83
CA CYS A 245 -9.99 -11.78 0.57
C CYS A 245 -10.79 -10.83 1.47
N LEU A 246 -10.12 -9.91 2.18
CA LEU A 246 -10.71 -9.00 3.18
C LEU A 246 -11.38 -9.74 4.36
N GLU A 247 -10.95 -10.97 4.64
CA GLU A 247 -11.50 -11.82 5.70
C GLU A 247 -10.66 -11.75 6.99
N GLY A 248 -11.23 -12.19 8.13
CA GLY A 248 -10.48 -12.37 9.39
C GLY A 248 -10.08 -11.09 10.14
N ARG A 249 -10.50 -9.91 9.65
CA ARG A 249 -10.18 -8.58 10.23
C ARG A 249 -10.36 -8.48 11.75
N ALA A 250 -11.40 -9.10 12.30
CA ALA A 250 -11.72 -9.00 13.73
C ALA A 250 -10.57 -9.53 14.63
N ASN A 251 -10.02 -10.70 14.32
CA ASN A 251 -8.89 -11.26 15.06
C ASN A 251 -7.56 -10.68 14.58
N PHE A 252 -7.41 -10.41 13.28
CA PHE A 252 -6.22 -9.77 12.74
C PHE A 252 -5.93 -8.44 13.45
N THR A 253 -6.92 -7.54 13.54
CA THR A 253 -6.69 -6.22 14.16
C THR A 253 -6.26 -6.34 15.62
N ARG A 254 -6.71 -7.36 16.36
CA ARG A 254 -6.25 -7.62 17.74
C ARG A 254 -4.77 -7.99 17.76
N ALA A 255 -4.35 -8.94 16.90
CA ALA A 255 -2.94 -9.30 16.73
C ALA A 255 -2.09 -8.09 16.30
N ALA A 256 -2.56 -7.33 15.32
CA ALA A 256 -1.88 -6.17 14.75
C ALA A 256 -1.59 -5.09 15.79
N ARG A 257 -2.54 -4.82 16.70
CA ARG A 257 -2.35 -3.88 17.84
C ARG A 257 -1.20 -4.30 18.75
N GLU A 258 -1.15 -5.57 19.11
CA GLU A 258 -0.10 -6.12 19.98
C GLU A 258 1.27 -6.12 19.29
N LEU A 259 1.30 -6.19 17.96
CA LEU A 259 2.51 -6.20 17.14
C LEU A 259 2.95 -4.81 16.67
N GLY A 260 2.25 -3.74 17.07
CA GLY A 260 2.63 -2.36 16.78
C GLY A 260 2.30 -1.88 15.37
N PHE A 261 1.36 -2.53 14.67
CA PHE A 261 0.84 -2.04 13.40
C PHE A 261 0.14 -0.69 13.60
N ARG A 262 0.19 0.15 12.57
CA ARG A 262 -0.37 1.51 12.59
C ARG A 262 -1.71 1.59 11.88
N TYR A 263 -1.96 0.73 10.91
CA TYR A 263 -3.21 0.71 10.18
C TYR A 263 -3.60 -0.70 9.70
N ASP A 264 -4.88 -0.82 9.37
CA ASP A 264 -5.49 -1.94 8.66
C ASP A 264 -6.27 -1.38 7.45
N THR A 265 -6.20 -2.04 6.30
CA THR A 265 -6.96 -1.69 5.08
C THR A 265 -7.84 -2.85 4.60
N SER A 266 -8.26 -3.73 5.52
CA SER A 266 -9.01 -4.96 5.19
C SER A 266 -10.52 -4.83 5.35
N GLY A 267 -11.03 -3.67 5.77
CA GLY A 267 -12.47 -3.45 5.89
C GLY A 267 -13.09 -2.78 4.67
N VAL A 268 -14.38 -2.50 4.80
CA VAL A 268 -15.19 -1.77 3.81
C VAL A 268 -15.86 -0.58 4.49
N ARG A 269 -15.67 0.62 3.94
CA ARG A 269 -16.23 1.87 4.48
C ARG A 269 -16.84 2.75 3.39
N ASN A 270 -17.67 3.68 3.82
CA ASN A 270 -18.05 4.82 2.99
C ASN A 270 -16.84 5.75 2.81
N GLN A 271 -16.79 6.52 1.72
CA GLN A 271 -15.73 7.51 1.46
C GLN A 271 -15.87 8.75 2.37
N VAL A 272 -15.49 8.57 3.63
CA VAL A 272 -15.41 9.59 4.68
C VAL A 272 -14.02 9.55 5.31
N TRP A 273 -13.67 10.55 6.10
CA TRP A 273 -12.37 10.60 6.76
C TRP A 273 -12.16 9.41 7.71
N PRO A 274 -10.96 8.81 7.74
CA PRO A 274 -10.68 7.64 8.56
C PRO A 274 -10.68 7.95 10.06
N ALA A 275 -10.89 6.91 10.87
CA ALA A 275 -10.84 6.94 12.32
C ALA A 275 -9.84 5.91 12.86
N LYS A 276 -9.42 6.08 14.12
CA LYS A 276 -8.71 5.01 14.83
C LYS A 276 -9.71 4.07 15.48
N GLU A 277 -9.56 2.78 15.26
CA GLU A 277 -10.24 1.70 15.97
C GLU A 277 -9.23 1.02 16.89
N ASP A 278 -9.41 1.17 18.20
CA ASP A 278 -8.54 0.59 19.23
C ASP A 278 -7.04 0.84 19.01
N GLY A 279 -6.68 2.01 18.46
CA GLY A 279 -5.29 2.43 18.24
C GLY A 279 -4.76 2.21 16.82
N LEU A 280 -5.45 1.45 15.97
CA LEU A 280 -5.13 1.28 14.54
C LEU A 280 -5.92 2.27 13.70
N TRP A 281 -5.30 2.90 12.69
CA TRP A 281 -6.07 3.57 11.65
C TRP A 281 -6.85 2.56 10.81
N ASP A 282 -8.17 2.77 10.72
CA ASP A 282 -9.01 2.08 9.75
C ASP A 282 -8.91 2.81 8.40
N LEU A 283 -8.10 2.27 7.49
CA LEU A 283 -7.86 2.77 6.13
C LEU A 283 -8.50 1.83 5.09
N SER A 284 -9.69 1.32 5.42
CA SER A 284 -10.50 0.43 4.58
C SER A 284 -10.71 0.94 3.15
N LEU A 285 -10.89 -0.01 2.24
CA LEU A 285 -11.37 0.27 0.89
C LEU A 285 -12.76 0.90 0.92
N GLN A 286 -13.07 1.65 -0.13
CA GLN A 286 -14.27 2.45 -0.21
C GLN A 286 -15.11 2.03 -1.40
N LEU A 287 -16.39 2.40 -1.38
CA LEU A 287 -17.30 2.15 -2.50
C LEU A 287 -17.23 3.30 -3.52
N VAL A 288 -17.20 2.94 -4.79
CA VAL A 288 -17.32 3.84 -5.94
C VAL A 288 -18.41 3.37 -6.90
N PRO A 289 -19.06 4.29 -7.63
CA PRO A 289 -20.05 3.92 -8.62
C PRO A 289 -19.44 3.06 -9.72
N VAL A 290 -20.26 2.18 -10.29
CA VAL A 290 -19.93 1.45 -11.51
C VAL A 290 -20.70 2.12 -12.67
N PRO A 291 -20.04 2.95 -13.50
CA PRO A 291 -20.72 3.71 -14.57
C PRO A 291 -21.59 2.81 -15.46
N GLY A 292 -22.84 3.24 -15.71
CA GLY A 292 -23.82 2.44 -16.45
C GLY A 292 -24.50 1.32 -15.64
N ARG A 293 -24.30 1.28 -14.32
CA ARG A 293 -24.99 0.37 -13.39
C ARG A 293 -25.54 1.15 -12.19
N ASP A 294 -26.60 0.62 -11.58
CA ASP A 294 -27.28 1.25 -10.44
C ASP A 294 -26.72 0.81 -9.08
N PHE A 295 -25.42 0.50 -9.00
CA PHE A 295 -24.77 0.08 -7.76
C PHE A 295 -23.33 0.60 -7.65
N GLU A 296 -22.82 0.61 -6.41
CA GLU A 296 -21.41 0.88 -6.10
C GLU A 296 -20.70 -0.42 -5.73
N THR A 297 -19.39 -0.47 -6.00
CA THR A 297 -18.53 -1.59 -5.62
C THR A 297 -17.22 -1.08 -5.03
N LEU A 298 -16.44 -1.97 -4.42
CA LEU A 298 -15.14 -1.58 -3.87
C LEU A 298 -14.23 -0.99 -4.95
N THR A 299 -13.41 -0.03 -4.55
CA THR A 299 -12.31 0.57 -5.33
C THR A 299 -11.17 -0.42 -5.56
N MET A 300 -11.50 -1.58 -6.14
CA MET A 300 -10.59 -2.66 -6.41
C MET A 300 -10.90 -3.36 -7.72
N ASP A 301 -9.84 -3.64 -8.49
CA ASP A 301 -9.91 -4.30 -9.80
C ASP A 301 -10.67 -5.63 -9.76
N TYR A 302 -10.43 -6.49 -8.75
CA TYR A 302 -11.12 -7.76 -8.58
C TYR A 302 -12.64 -7.58 -8.46
N ASN A 303 -13.10 -6.54 -7.75
CA ASN A 303 -14.52 -6.27 -7.59
C ASN A 303 -15.18 -5.84 -8.90
N PHE A 304 -14.48 -5.10 -9.76
CA PHE A 304 -14.97 -4.82 -11.12
C PHE A 304 -14.93 -6.09 -11.98
N TYR A 305 -13.87 -6.88 -11.89
CA TYR A 305 -13.72 -8.16 -12.59
C TYR A 305 -14.85 -9.15 -12.31
N VAL A 306 -15.23 -9.31 -11.04
CA VAL A 306 -16.40 -10.10 -10.60
C VAL A 306 -17.68 -9.56 -11.23
N ASN A 307 -17.96 -8.27 -11.13
CA ASN A 307 -19.21 -7.68 -11.60
C ASN A 307 -19.34 -7.64 -13.14
N GLN A 308 -18.21 -7.60 -13.85
CA GLN A 308 -18.19 -7.47 -15.31
C GLN A 308 -18.19 -8.82 -16.03
N SER A 309 -17.43 -9.78 -15.50
CA SER A 309 -17.18 -11.06 -16.17
C SER A 309 -17.43 -12.29 -15.31
N GLY A 310 -17.69 -12.12 -14.01
CA GLY A 310 -17.88 -13.21 -13.05
C GLY A 310 -16.56 -13.83 -12.59
N ALA A 311 -15.50 -13.02 -12.48
CA ALA A 311 -14.15 -13.46 -12.12
C ALA A 311 -13.59 -14.58 -13.02
N ARG A 312 -13.89 -14.50 -14.32
CA ARG A 312 -13.40 -15.41 -15.35
C ARG A 312 -13.05 -14.61 -16.60
N ALA A 313 -12.19 -15.19 -17.46
CA ALA A 313 -11.83 -14.57 -18.72
C ALA A 313 -13.08 -14.20 -19.54
N GLY A 314 -13.33 -12.90 -19.66
CA GLY A 314 -14.47 -12.38 -20.40
C GLY A 314 -14.19 -12.19 -21.89
N ALA A 315 -15.26 -11.90 -22.65
CA ALA A 315 -15.20 -11.74 -24.09
C ALA A 315 -14.25 -10.60 -24.52
N PRO A 316 -13.31 -10.82 -25.46
CA PRO A 316 -12.36 -9.81 -25.89
C PRO A 316 -12.98 -8.47 -26.31
N GLY A 317 -14.13 -8.50 -27.00
CA GLY A 317 -14.82 -7.29 -27.45
C GLY A 317 -15.44 -6.42 -26.35
N ARG A 318 -15.45 -6.88 -25.08
CA ARG A 318 -15.93 -6.09 -23.93
C ARG A 318 -14.82 -5.49 -23.08
N ARG A 319 -13.57 -5.89 -23.34
CA ARG A 319 -12.39 -5.56 -22.52
C ARG A 319 -12.17 -4.05 -22.41
N GLU A 320 -12.26 -3.33 -23.52
CA GLU A 320 -12.10 -1.88 -23.56
C GLU A 320 -13.14 -1.18 -22.68
N GLU A 321 -14.43 -1.48 -22.91
CA GLU A 321 -15.55 -0.98 -22.10
C GLU A 321 -15.38 -1.27 -20.61
N TRP A 322 -14.91 -2.46 -20.25
CA TRP A 322 -14.70 -2.83 -18.85
C TRP A 322 -13.55 -2.09 -18.18
N GLY A 323 -12.45 -1.86 -18.89
CA GLY A 323 -11.36 -1.02 -18.43
C GLY A 323 -11.84 0.43 -18.23
N ASP A 324 -12.57 0.96 -19.20
CA ASP A 324 -13.11 2.32 -19.13
C ASP A 324 -14.11 2.48 -17.99
N GLN A 325 -15.02 1.51 -17.79
CA GLN A 325 -15.95 1.52 -16.68
C GLN A 325 -15.22 1.49 -15.32
N PHE A 326 -14.11 0.75 -15.20
CA PHE A 326 -13.32 0.77 -13.97
C PHE A 326 -12.65 2.13 -13.74
N ARG A 327 -11.93 2.65 -14.75
CA ARG A 327 -11.32 3.98 -14.69
C ARG A 327 -12.34 5.05 -14.33
N ASP A 328 -13.46 5.10 -15.03
CA ASP A 328 -14.47 6.15 -14.86
C ASP A 328 -15.15 6.05 -13.49
N GLY A 329 -15.29 4.84 -12.93
CA GLY A 329 -15.73 4.64 -11.55
C GLY A 329 -14.74 5.21 -10.53
N LEU A 330 -13.44 4.97 -10.72
CA LEU A 330 -12.37 5.55 -9.88
C LEU A 330 -12.36 7.08 -9.98
N LEU A 331 -12.47 7.63 -11.19
CA LEU A 331 -12.51 9.07 -11.42
C LEU A 331 -13.76 9.73 -10.81
N ALA A 332 -14.93 9.07 -10.87
CA ALA A 332 -16.13 9.55 -10.20
C ALA A 332 -15.97 9.54 -8.66
N GLY A 333 -15.33 8.50 -8.12
CA GLY A 333 -14.96 8.44 -6.70
C GLY A 333 -13.97 9.55 -6.29
N PHE A 334 -13.00 9.85 -7.16
CA PHE A 334 -12.07 10.95 -6.96
C PHE A 334 -12.79 12.30 -6.94
N GLU A 335 -13.59 12.59 -7.97
CA GLU A 335 -14.27 13.88 -8.12
C GLU A 335 -15.22 14.16 -6.94
N ARG A 336 -15.99 13.14 -6.54
CA ARG A 336 -16.87 13.21 -5.36
C ARG A 336 -16.14 13.65 -4.09
N ALA A 337 -14.93 13.13 -3.83
CA ALA A 337 -14.14 13.56 -2.68
C ALA A 337 -13.46 14.91 -2.91
N TYR A 338 -12.93 15.13 -4.12
CA TYR A 338 -12.14 16.30 -4.49
C TYR A 338 -12.95 17.61 -4.45
N GLU A 339 -14.20 17.57 -4.90
CA GLU A 339 -15.15 18.70 -4.79
C GLU A 339 -15.91 18.70 -3.45
N GLY A 340 -15.99 17.54 -2.81
CA GLY A 340 -16.77 17.30 -1.60
C GLY A 340 -15.97 17.41 -0.30
N ASN A 341 -15.91 16.28 0.41
CA ASN A 341 -15.45 16.17 1.79
C ASN A 341 -13.92 16.01 1.92
N ARG A 342 -13.17 15.90 0.81
CA ARG A 342 -11.72 15.66 0.76
C ARG A 342 -11.25 14.39 1.46
N ALA A 343 -12.15 13.42 1.72
CA ALA A 343 -11.75 12.15 2.28
C ALA A 343 -10.75 11.44 1.34
N PRO A 344 -9.76 10.70 1.86
CA PRO A 344 -8.83 9.94 1.03
C PRO A 344 -9.58 8.97 0.12
N LEU A 345 -9.13 8.81 -1.12
CA LEU A 345 -9.57 7.73 -2.02
C LEU A 345 -8.56 6.59 -1.92
N ILE A 346 -8.98 5.44 -1.40
CA ILE A 346 -8.13 4.25 -1.24
C ILE A 346 -8.43 3.28 -2.37
N ILE A 347 -7.42 2.85 -3.14
CA ILE A 347 -7.56 1.98 -4.31
C ILE A 347 -6.66 0.75 -4.11
N GLY A 348 -7.25 -0.43 -4.19
CA GLY A 348 -6.54 -1.73 -4.11
C GLY A 348 -6.49 -2.40 -5.47
N ASN A 349 -5.37 -3.02 -5.82
CA ASN A 349 -5.21 -3.69 -7.10
C ASN A 349 -4.36 -4.96 -6.93
N HIS A 350 -4.32 -5.79 -7.96
CA HIS A 350 -3.51 -7.00 -8.04
C HIS A 350 -2.57 -6.90 -9.25
N PHE A 351 -1.37 -7.47 -9.16
CA PHE A 351 -0.52 -7.62 -10.34
C PHE A 351 -1.00 -8.76 -11.23
N GLU A 352 -2.13 -8.52 -11.90
CA GLU A 352 -2.86 -9.52 -12.67
C GLU A 352 -3.30 -8.99 -14.02
N SER A 353 -3.25 -9.86 -15.04
CA SER A 353 -3.68 -9.53 -16.40
C SER A 353 -5.14 -9.91 -16.67
N TRP A 354 -5.98 -9.92 -15.64
CA TRP A 354 -7.40 -10.25 -15.77
C TRP A 354 -8.06 -9.44 -16.89
N ASN A 355 -8.92 -10.12 -17.65
CA ASN A 355 -9.55 -9.57 -18.85
C ASN A 355 -8.57 -8.93 -19.84
N GLY A 356 -7.35 -9.45 -19.96
CA GLY A 356 -6.35 -8.95 -20.91
C GLY A 356 -5.66 -7.66 -20.46
N GLY A 357 -5.48 -7.47 -19.15
CA GLY A 357 -4.74 -6.35 -18.57
C GLY A 357 -5.52 -5.02 -18.57
N VAL A 358 -6.83 -5.04 -18.79
CA VAL A 358 -7.65 -3.83 -18.88
C VAL A 358 -7.66 -3.02 -17.59
N TYR A 359 -7.55 -3.68 -16.45
CA TYR A 359 -7.52 -3.02 -15.15
C TYR A 359 -6.18 -2.32 -14.90
N MET A 360 -5.06 -2.88 -15.38
CA MET A 360 -3.76 -2.24 -15.30
C MET A 360 -3.74 -0.92 -16.09
N ARG A 361 -4.24 -0.97 -17.34
CA ARG A 361 -4.44 0.23 -18.17
C ARG A 361 -5.30 1.27 -17.45
N ALA A 362 -6.45 0.87 -16.93
CA ALA A 362 -7.38 1.77 -16.24
C ALA A 362 -6.76 2.44 -15.00
N VAL A 363 -5.95 1.71 -14.22
CA VAL A 363 -5.26 2.26 -13.04
C VAL A 363 -4.17 3.24 -13.46
N GLU A 364 -3.38 2.92 -14.48
CA GLU A 364 -2.37 3.82 -15.04
C GLU A 364 -2.99 5.13 -15.54
N GLU A 365 -4.04 5.06 -16.38
CA GLU A 365 -4.77 6.24 -16.85
C GLU A 365 -5.35 7.06 -15.69
N THR A 366 -5.81 6.39 -14.62
CA THR A 366 -6.29 7.06 -13.41
C THR A 366 -5.15 7.81 -12.70
N ILE A 367 -3.98 7.19 -12.53
CA ILE A 367 -2.79 7.80 -11.90
C ILE A 367 -2.38 9.07 -12.68
N GLU A 368 -2.22 8.94 -14.00
CA GLU A 368 -1.85 10.06 -14.88
C GLU A 368 -2.86 11.22 -14.81
N THR A 369 -4.15 10.88 -14.68
CA THR A 369 -5.22 11.88 -14.62
C THR A 369 -5.24 12.63 -13.29
N VAL A 370 -5.01 11.95 -12.16
CA VAL A 370 -5.28 12.55 -10.83
C VAL A 370 -4.04 13.05 -10.11
N CYS A 371 -2.88 12.39 -10.24
CA CYS A 371 -1.73 12.68 -9.37
C CYS A 371 -1.10 14.04 -9.65
N GLY A 372 -1.18 14.55 -10.88
CA GLY A 372 -0.72 15.89 -11.25
C GLY A 372 -1.71 17.03 -10.95
N LYS A 373 -2.92 16.74 -10.44
CA LYS A 373 -3.93 17.78 -10.17
C LYS A 373 -3.58 18.63 -8.96
N ALA A 374 -4.06 19.88 -8.96
CA ALA A 374 -3.84 20.82 -7.87
C ALA A 374 -4.33 20.28 -6.52
N GLU A 375 -3.51 20.41 -5.47
CA GLU A 375 -3.81 19.95 -4.11
C GLU A 375 -4.07 18.43 -3.97
N VAL A 376 -3.69 17.62 -4.98
CA VAL A 376 -3.70 16.16 -4.87
C VAL A 376 -2.35 15.68 -4.33
N ARG A 377 -2.41 14.59 -3.56
CA ARG A 377 -1.23 13.87 -3.06
C ARG A 377 -1.47 12.38 -3.28
N CYS A 378 -0.74 11.79 -4.23
CA CYS A 378 -0.71 10.35 -4.44
C CYS A 378 0.35 9.72 -3.54
N VAL A 379 -0.10 9.07 -2.46
CA VAL A 379 0.76 8.71 -1.34
C VAL A 379 0.59 7.24 -0.94
N SER A 380 1.61 6.67 -0.31
CA SER A 380 1.50 5.39 0.38
C SER A 380 0.62 5.47 1.64
N PHE A 381 0.14 4.33 2.13
CA PHE A 381 -0.61 4.28 3.39
C PHE A 381 0.22 4.79 4.57
N ARG A 382 1.53 4.51 4.63
CA ARG A 382 2.45 5.08 5.63
C ARG A 382 2.37 6.60 5.66
N GLN A 383 2.49 7.23 4.50
CA GLN A 383 2.46 8.68 4.39
C GLN A 383 1.09 9.26 4.76
N LEU A 384 0.00 8.58 4.39
CA LEU A 384 -1.35 8.94 4.85
C LEU A 384 -1.46 8.83 6.38
N ALA A 385 -1.01 7.72 6.98
CA ALA A 385 -1.03 7.50 8.43
C ALA A 385 -0.16 8.53 9.17
N ASP A 386 1.03 8.86 8.64
CA ASP A 386 1.90 9.92 9.15
C ASP A 386 1.21 11.29 9.12
N TRP A 387 0.51 11.60 8.04
CA TRP A 387 -0.24 12.84 7.93
C TRP A 387 -1.40 12.89 8.93
N LEU A 388 -2.14 11.79 9.09
CA LEU A 388 -3.25 11.67 10.03
C LEU A 388 -2.77 11.82 11.48
N ASP A 389 -1.70 11.13 11.86
CA ASP A 389 -1.10 11.23 13.20
C ASP A 389 -0.58 12.63 13.51
N ALA A 390 -0.16 13.39 12.50
CA ALA A 390 0.26 14.76 12.70
C ALA A 390 -0.91 15.70 13.03
N GLN A 391 -2.16 15.42 12.64
CA GLN A 391 -3.27 16.38 12.79
C GLN A 391 -3.74 16.56 14.25
N ASP A 392 -4.42 17.68 14.52
CA ASP A 392 -5.20 17.84 15.75
C ASP A 392 -6.41 16.88 15.71
N PRO A 393 -6.62 16.02 16.71
CA PRO A 393 -7.77 15.12 16.76
C PRO A 393 -9.12 15.82 16.54
N LYS A 394 -9.29 17.05 17.03
CA LYS A 394 -10.53 17.83 16.84
C LYS A 394 -10.74 18.25 15.39
N VAL A 395 -9.66 18.45 14.63
CA VAL A 395 -9.74 18.72 13.19
C VAL A 395 -10.21 17.47 12.47
N LEU A 396 -9.64 16.30 12.80
CA LEU A 396 -10.07 15.03 12.22
C LEU A 396 -11.53 14.69 12.57
N ASP A 397 -11.98 14.95 13.81
CA ASP A 397 -13.38 14.77 14.20
C ASP A 397 -14.34 15.62 13.36
N ARG A 398 -13.95 16.87 13.06
CA ARG A 398 -14.75 17.72 12.18
C ARG A 398 -14.78 17.19 10.77
N LEU A 399 -13.63 16.80 10.22
CA LEU A 399 -13.56 16.22 8.89
C LEU A 399 -14.42 14.96 8.77
N ARG A 400 -14.44 14.11 9.80
CA ARG A 400 -15.32 12.94 9.91
C ARG A 400 -16.81 13.28 9.98
N GLY A 401 -17.14 14.50 10.41
CA GLY A 401 -18.52 15.01 10.42
C GLY A 401 -19.09 15.33 9.03
N LEU A 402 -18.27 15.32 7.98
CA LEU A 402 -18.72 15.46 6.60
C LEU A 402 -19.07 14.08 6.01
N GLY A 403 -20.30 13.94 5.53
CA GLY A 403 -20.75 12.74 4.80
C GLY A 403 -20.06 12.58 3.44
N VAL A 404 -20.38 11.49 2.75
CA VAL A 404 -19.86 11.17 1.41
C VAL A 404 -20.17 12.33 0.45
N GLY A 405 -19.14 12.86 -0.21
CA GLY A 405 -19.27 13.97 -1.15
C GLY A 405 -19.72 15.31 -0.55
N GLN A 406 -19.86 15.41 0.77
CA GLN A 406 -20.39 16.61 1.40
C GLN A 406 -19.34 17.72 1.51
N SER A 407 -19.54 18.82 0.78
CA SER A 407 -18.75 20.05 0.96
C SER A 407 -19.23 20.85 2.20
N PRO A 408 -18.32 21.53 2.94
CA PRO A 408 -18.73 22.40 4.03
C PRO A 408 -19.58 23.60 3.56
N LYS A 409 -20.80 23.74 4.09
CA LYS A 409 -21.78 24.77 3.66
C LYS A 409 -21.27 26.21 3.67
N LYS A 410 -20.36 26.55 4.60
CA LYS A 410 -19.77 27.90 4.75
C LYS A 410 -18.33 27.98 4.21
N GLY A 411 -17.90 26.98 3.44
CA GLY A 411 -16.54 26.84 2.93
C GLY A 411 -15.53 26.33 3.96
N TRP A 412 -14.38 25.86 3.47
CA TRP A 412 -13.31 25.25 4.27
C TRP A 412 -12.73 26.16 5.34
N LYS A 413 -12.57 27.45 5.02
CA LYS A 413 -12.06 28.45 5.97
C LYS A 413 -12.93 28.51 7.22
N ALA A 414 -14.23 28.78 7.07
CA ALA A 414 -15.14 28.85 8.21
C ALA A 414 -15.25 27.50 8.96
N PHE A 415 -15.24 26.39 8.23
CA PHE A 415 -15.34 25.04 8.81
C PHE A 415 -14.15 24.67 9.71
N LEU A 416 -12.93 25.00 9.27
CA LEU A 416 -11.69 24.62 9.95
C LEU A 416 -11.02 25.77 10.72
N SER A 417 -11.56 26.99 10.69
CA SER A 417 -11.06 28.11 11.50
C SER A 417 -11.54 28.07 12.96
N ALA A 418 -12.61 27.33 13.28
CA ALA A 418 -13.20 27.35 14.62
C ALA A 418 -12.40 26.49 15.65
N GLY A 419 -11.07 26.51 15.68
CA GLY A 419 -10.30 25.97 16.82
C GLY A 419 -10.47 26.86 18.06
N PRO A 420 -10.18 26.38 19.29
CA PRO A 420 -10.54 27.10 20.52
C PRO A 420 -9.98 28.53 20.49
N ALA A 421 -10.75 29.47 21.04
CA ALA A 421 -10.26 30.81 21.32
C ALA A 421 -8.86 30.69 21.96
N PRO A 422 -7.88 31.53 21.57
CA PRO A 422 -6.64 31.61 22.31
C PRO A 422 -7.00 31.78 23.79
N ALA A 423 -6.33 31.05 24.68
CA ALA A 423 -6.45 31.33 26.11
C ALA A 423 -6.35 32.85 26.28
N PRO A 424 -7.29 33.50 27.01
CA PRO A 424 -7.28 34.94 27.14
C PRO A 424 -5.88 35.34 27.57
N LYS A 425 -5.21 36.19 26.78
CA LYS A 425 -3.95 36.80 27.19
C LYS A 425 -4.21 37.35 28.59
N GLY A 426 -3.49 36.82 29.57
CA GLY A 426 -3.61 37.26 30.96
C GLY A 426 -3.64 38.79 30.98
N VAL A 427 -4.63 39.34 31.67
CA VAL A 427 -4.83 40.79 31.77
C VAL A 427 -3.50 41.42 32.17
N PRO A 428 -2.95 42.38 31.40
CA PRO A 428 -1.78 43.13 31.82
C PRO A 428 -2.10 43.82 33.16
N GLY A 429 -1.44 43.40 34.24
CA GLY A 429 -1.59 44.03 35.56
C GLY A 429 -2.20 43.18 36.67
N ALA A 430 -2.34 41.86 36.54
CA ALA A 430 -2.64 41.02 37.70
C ALA A 430 -1.43 41.04 38.68
N PRO A 431 -1.59 41.50 39.94
CA PRO A 431 -0.50 41.56 40.89
C PRO A 431 -0.04 40.14 41.28
N ALA A 432 1.28 39.98 41.42
CA ALA A 432 1.88 38.74 41.88
C ALA A 432 1.31 38.33 43.24
N ALA A 433 0.73 37.14 43.31
CA ALA A 433 0.45 36.50 44.59
C ALA A 433 1.80 36.28 45.31
N LYS A 434 1.95 36.96 46.46
CA LYS A 434 3.09 36.83 47.36
C LYS A 434 3.00 35.49 48.14
N PRO A 435 4.14 34.97 48.62
CA PRO A 435 4.49 33.54 48.62
C PRO A 435 3.68 32.66 49.57
#